data_AF-A0A1G7XT95-F1
#
_entry.id   AF-A0A1G7XT95-F1
#
_cell.length_a   1.000
_cell.length_b   1.000
_cell.length_c   1.000
_cell.angle_alpha   90.00
_cell.angle_beta   90.00
_cell.angle_gamma   90.00
#
_symmetry.space_group_name_H-M   'P 1'
#
loop_
_entity.id
_entity.type
_entity.pdbx_description
1 polymer ?
#
loop_
_entity_poly.entity_id
_entity_poly.type
_entity_poly.pdbx_seq_one_letter_code
_entity_poly.pdbx_strand_id
1 'polypeptide(L)'
;MKLLLFADLHLDTRFPNAGPARRQALRDTLGRIVDLAQESGADAVLCAGDLYEHDRCSPSTASFLQSAFDCTVPVFLAPGNDDWYGPQSVYRQVDWTPNVHVFTDGTLTPVELADGVTLWGAAHVGPGPARDFLDGFAVNRGGVNLALCHGTAPEDVTITGLDHAFLGHVHTPEHAAHHTFPGNPDPLTPGETGDRGAVLCTVHEDGTVSREVFDVSASRALDWGLPEEPFPLPDLDNLAAERTVRGQFVRDVLADESLDTAMRGRVLATGLRALEER
;
A
#
# COMPACT_ATOMS: atom_id res chain seq x y z
N MET A 1 -11.04 19.81 7.63
CA MET A 1 -10.88 18.51 8.33
C MET A 1 -9.56 17.87 7.88
N LYS A 2 -8.79 17.28 8.79
CA LYS A 2 -7.52 16.58 8.49
C LYS A 2 -7.72 15.07 8.56
N LEU A 3 -7.38 14.36 7.50
CA LEU A 3 -7.51 12.91 7.38
C LEU A 3 -6.15 12.33 7.03
N LEU A 4 -5.64 11.35 7.78
CA LEU A 4 -4.41 10.67 7.44
C LEU A 4 -4.73 9.41 6.64
N LEU A 5 -4.35 9.40 5.36
CA LEU A 5 -4.61 8.30 4.43
C LEU A 5 -3.40 7.39 4.28
N PHE A 6 -3.65 6.08 4.25
CA PHE A 6 -2.72 5.07 3.74
C PHE A 6 -3.49 3.92 3.08
N ALA A 7 -2.80 3.08 2.31
CA ALA A 7 -3.32 1.87 1.68
C ALA A 7 -2.19 0.88 1.40
N ASP A 8 -2.51 -0.33 0.96
CA ASP A 8 -1.52 -1.25 0.36
C ASP A 8 -0.31 -1.53 1.28
N LEU A 9 -0.55 -1.71 2.59
CA LEU A 9 0.52 -2.02 3.55
C LEU A 9 0.96 -3.49 3.46
N HIS A 10 0.04 -4.39 3.10
CA HIS A 10 0.24 -5.83 2.94
C HIS A 10 1.02 -6.49 4.10
N LEU A 11 0.57 -6.27 5.34
CA LEU A 11 1.07 -7.02 6.49
C LEU A 11 1.09 -8.53 6.20
N ASP A 12 2.12 -9.19 6.72
CA ASP A 12 2.39 -10.63 6.52
C ASP A 12 2.78 -11.04 5.09
N THR A 13 3.09 -10.06 4.22
CA THR A 13 3.81 -10.31 2.95
C THR A 13 5.03 -11.20 3.16
N ARG A 14 5.21 -12.14 2.23
CA ARG A 14 6.41 -12.98 2.19
C ARG A 14 7.52 -12.24 1.46
N PHE A 15 8.58 -11.93 2.19
CA PHE A 15 9.85 -11.51 1.59
C PHE A 15 10.80 -12.71 1.52
N PRO A 16 11.25 -13.12 0.33
CA PRO A 16 12.20 -14.24 0.16
C PRO A 16 13.50 -14.04 0.93
N ASN A 17 13.97 -12.79 1.03
CA ASN A 17 15.15 -12.39 1.77
C ASN A 17 14.75 -11.47 2.95
N ALA A 18 15.43 -11.57 4.09
CA ALA A 18 15.17 -10.77 5.29
C ALA A 18 13.70 -10.79 5.80
N GLY A 19 12.97 -11.89 5.53
CA GLY A 19 11.55 -12.07 5.82
C GLY A 19 11.05 -11.54 7.17
N PRO A 20 11.62 -12.01 8.30
CA PRO A 20 11.18 -11.57 9.63
C PRO A 20 11.37 -10.07 9.86
N ALA A 21 12.54 -9.51 9.50
CA ALA A 21 12.83 -8.10 9.71
C ALA A 21 11.94 -7.19 8.83
N ARG A 22 11.71 -7.57 7.58
CA ARG A 22 10.81 -6.85 6.67
C ARG A 22 9.35 -6.90 7.14
N ARG A 23 8.86 -8.05 7.61
CA ARG A 23 7.51 -8.15 8.18
C ARG A 23 7.38 -7.33 9.47
N GLN A 24 8.43 -7.25 10.29
CA GLN A 24 8.45 -6.37 11.45
C GLN A 24 8.42 -4.90 11.02
N ALA A 25 9.18 -4.51 9.99
CA ALA A 25 9.16 -3.16 9.47
C ALA A 25 7.77 -2.73 8.93
N LEU A 26 6.98 -3.62 8.34
CA LEU A 26 5.60 -3.29 7.98
C LEU A 26 4.74 -2.98 9.23
N ARG A 27 4.94 -3.73 10.33
CA ARG A 27 4.28 -3.45 11.61
C ARG A 27 4.74 -2.13 12.22
N ASP A 28 6.05 -1.87 12.18
CA ASP A 28 6.63 -0.60 12.66
C ASP A 28 6.15 0.59 11.81
N THR A 29 5.95 0.39 10.50
CA THR A 29 5.37 1.38 9.59
C THR A 29 3.94 1.72 10.00
N LEU A 30 3.10 0.73 10.32
CA LEU A 30 1.76 1.00 10.84
C LEU A 30 1.79 1.79 12.15
N GLY A 31 2.72 1.45 13.06
CA GLY A 31 2.93 2.22 14.29
C GLY A 31 3.25 3.70 14.00
N ARG A 32 4.19 3.96 13.09
CA ARG A 32 4.53 5.33 12.67
C ARG A 32 3.37 6.09 12.02
N ILE A 33 2.49 5.41 11.28
CA ILE A 33 1.28 6.01 10.72
C ILE A 33 0.35 6.47 11.85
N VAL A 34 0.13 5.62 12.86
CA VAL A 34 -0.74 5.95 14.01
C VAL A 34 -0.12 7.06 14.87
N ASP A 35 1.19 7.05 15.08
CA ASP A 35 1.90 8.12 15.77
C ASP A 35 1.78 9.45 15.02
N LEU A 36 2.01 9.45 13.71
CA LEU A 36 1.85 10.62 12.84
C LEU A 36 0.43 11.18 12.89
N ALA A 37 -0.61 10.33 12.92
CA ALA A 37 -1.99 10.77 13.02
C ALA A 37 -2.23 11.58 14.31
N GLN A 38 -1.69 11.09 15.43
CA GLN A 38 -1.81 11.75 16.73
C GLN A 38 -0.99 13.05 16.78
N GLU A 39 0.25 13.02 16.30
CA GLU A 39 1.16 14.18 16.31
C GLU A 39 0.68 15.32 15.41
N SER A 40 0.12 14.99 14.23
CA SER A 40 -0.39 15.97 13.27
C SER A 40 -1.79 16.52 13.62
N GLY A 41 -2.43 15.95 14.65
CA GLY A 41 -3.80 16.24 15.03
C GLY A 41 -4.79 15.90 13.92
N ALA A 42 -4.65 14.71 13.31
CA ALA A 42 -5.61 14.21 12.34
C ALA A 42 -6.96 13.93 13.02
N ASP A 43 -8.05 14.29 12.35
CA ASP A 43 -9.41 14.03 12.80
C ASP A 43 -9.79 12.54 12.63
N ALA A 44 -9.16 11.85 11.66
CA ALA A 44 -9.29 10.40 11.47
C ALA A 44 -8.11 9.81 10.68
N VAL A 45 -7.91 8.50 10.82
CA VAL A 45 -7.05 7.67 9.98
C VAL A 45 -7.92 6.90 8.99
N LEU A 46 -7.55 6.90 7.72
CA LEU A 46 -8.23 6.17 6.66
C LEU A 46 -7.28 5.10 6.07
N CYS A 47 -7.74 3.85 6.02
CA CYS A 47 -7.07 2.76 5.33
C CYS A 47 -7.90 2.34 4.11
N ALA A 48 -7.38 2.60 2.91
CA ALA A 48 -8.07 2.27 1.65
C ALA A 48 -7.76 0.86 1.14
N GLY A 49 -7.66 -0.11 2.05
CA GLY A 49 -7.55 -1.54 1.75
C GLY A 49 -6.13 -2.07 1.64
N ASP A 50 -6.06 -3.39 1.45
CA ASP A 50 -4.85 -4.21 1.42
C ASP A 50 -3.90 -3.91 2.60
N LEU A 51 -4.49 -3.88 3.79
CA LEU A 51 -3.81 -3.75 5.08
C LEU A 51 -2.97 -4.99 5.40
N TYR A 52 -3.46 -6.19 5.03
CA TYR A 52 -2.79 -7.47 5.28
C TYR A 52 -3.00 -8.49 4.15
N GLU A 53 -2.28 -9.59 4.20
CA GLU A 53 -2.44 -10.70 3.26
C GLU A 53 -3.38 -11.77 3.84
N HIS A 54 -4.59 -11.89 3.30
CA HIS A 54 -5.65 -12.77 3.82
C HIS A 54 -5.18 -14.21 4.05
N ASP A 55 -4.51 -14.80 3.06
CA ASP A 55 -4.07 -16.20 3.09
C ASP A 55 -2.82 -16.44 3.97
N ARG A 56 -2.27 -15.39 4.58
CA ARG A 56 -1.01 -15.45 5.35
C ARG A 56 -1.14 -14.95 6.77
N CYS A 57 -2.25 -14.30 7.09
CA CYS A 57 -2.49 -13.76 8.40
C CYS A 57 -2.43 -14.85 9.49
N SER A 58 -2.03 -14.44 10.68
CA SER A 58 -1.97 -15.30 11.86
C SER A 58 -2.75 -14.65 13.00
N PRO A 59 -3.06 -15.39 14.09
CA PRO A 59 -3.64 -14.77 15.28
C PRO A 59 -2.81 -13.58 15.82
N SER A 60 -1.48 -13.59 15.60
CA SER A 60 -0.62 -12.46 15.97
C SER A 60 -0.87 -11.19 15.16
N THR A 61 -1.43 -11.31 13.95
CA THR A 61 -1.85 -10.18 13.11
C THR A 61 -3.09 -9.52 13.70
N ALA A 62 -4.08 -10.33 14.12
CA ALA A 62 -5.27 -9.83 14.80
C ALA A 62 -4.92 -9.09 16.10
N SER A 63 -4.13 -9.71 16.99
CA SER A 63 -3.73 -9.06 18.25
C SER A 63 -2.92 -7.78 18.01
N PHE A 64 -2.03 -7.78 17.02
CA PHE A 64 -1.26 -6.59 16.68
C PHE A 64 -2.14 -5.46 16.17
N LEU A 65 -3.06 -5.72 15.23
CA LEU A 65 -3.95 -4.68 14.70
C LEU A 65 -4.86 -4.11 15.78
N GLN A 66 -5.35 -4.97 16.70
CA GLN A 66 -6.10 -4.52 17.87
C GLN A 66 -5.30 -3.51 18.69
N SER A 67 -4.05 -3.84 19.03
CA SER A 67 -3.19 -2.96 19.82
C SER A 67 -2.74 -1.71 19.06
N ALA A 68 -2.48 -1.81 17.76
CA ALA A 68 -2.01 -0.70 16.93
C ALA A 68 -3.09 0.37 16.73
N PHE A 69 -4.36 -0.03 16.60
CA PHE A 69 -5.48 0.88 16.42
C PHE A 69 -6.25 1.22 17.72
N ASP A 70 -5.81 0.69 18.87
CA ASP A 70 -6.23 1.18 20.20
C ASP A 70 -5.55 2.52 20.48
N CYS A 71 -6.02 3.55 19.79
CA CYS A 71 -5.51 4.92 19.86
C CYS A 71 -6.66 5.92 20.00
N THR A 72 -6.30 7.19 20.21
CA THR A 72 -7.30 8.26 20.43
C THR A 72 -7.97 8.76 19.15
N VAL A 73 -7.41 8.44 17.98
CA VAL A 73 -7.89 8.90 16.68
C VAL A 73 -8.88 7.87 16.11
N PRO A 74 -10.03 8.30 15.56
CA PRO A 74 -10.92 7.42 14.81
C PRO A 74 -10.22 6.76 13.62
N VAL A 75 -10.49 5.49 13.37
CA VAL A 75 -9.88 4.71 12.28
C VAL A 75 -10.98 4.13 11.39
N PHE A 76 -10.88 4.35 10.08
CA PHE A 76 -11.81 3.82 9.09
C PHE A 76 -11.07 2.87 8.15
N LEU A 77 -11.52 1.61 8.11
CA LEU A 77 -10.90 0.54 7.33
C LEU A 77 -11.85 0.12 6.20
N ALA A 78 -11.41 0.26 4.95
CA ALA A 78 -12.11 -0.24 3.77
C ALA A 78 -11.37 -1.47 3.20
N PRO A 79 -11.84 -2.70 3.49
CA PRO A 79 -11.21 -3.93 3.01
C PRO A 79 -11.00 -3.96 1.49
N GLY A 80 -9.78 -4.28 1.06
CA GLY A 80 -9.30 -4.49 -0.31
C GLY A 80 -9.39 -5.93 -0.80
N ASN A 81 -8.85 -6.20 -1.99
CA ASN A 81 -8.95 -7.53 -2.59
C ASN A 81 -8.09 -8.57 -1.87
N ASP A 82 -6.94 -8.17 -1.33
CA ASP A 82 -6.00 -9.08 -0.67
C ASP A 82 -6.30 -9.27 0.81
N ASP A 83 -7.16 -8.44 1.42
CA ASP A 83 -7.65 -8.57 2.80
C ASP A 83 -9.18 -8.59 2.95
N TRP A 84 -9.91 -8.89 1.88
CA TRP A 84 -11.38 -8.85 1.78
C TRP A 84 -12.14 -9.33 3.03
N TYR A 85 -13.26 -8.67 3.29
CA TYR A 85 -14.17 -8.92 4.41
C TYR A 85 -14.95 -10.23 4.27
N GLY A 86 -14.26 -11.33 4.54
CA GLY A 86 -14.79 -12.69 4.52
C GLY A 86 -15.09 -13.30 5.88
N PRO A 87 -15.69 -14.51 5.92
CA PRO A 87 -15.93 -15.26 7.16
C PRO A 87 -14.67 -15.51 8.00
N GLN A 88 -13.51 -15.61 7.35
CA GLN A 88 -12.21 -15.85 7.99
C GLN A 88 -11.31 -14.61 8.02
N SER A 89 -11.79 -13.45 7.58
CA SER A 89 -11.00 -12.21 7.58
C SER A 89 -10.56 -11.82 8.99
N VAL A 90 -9.37 -11.23 9.11
CA VAL A 90 -8.86 -10.70 10.40
C VAL A 90 -9.82 -9.65 10.95
N TYR A 91 -10.47 -8.87 10.09
CA TYR A 91 -11.50 -7.90 10.45
C TYR A 91 -12.62 -8.46 11.33
N ARG A 92 -12.99 -9.74 11.17
CA ARG A 92 -14.00 -10.42 12.02
C ARG A 92 -13.42 -11.10 13.26
N GLN A 93 -12.11 -11.29 13.31
CA GLN A 93 -11.43 -11.98 14.41
C GLN A 93 -10.97 -11.01 15.50
N VAL A 94 -10.74 -9.75 15.14
CA VAL A 94 -10.33 -8.69 16.07
C VAL A 94 -11.53 -8.18 16.85
N ASP A 95 -11.37 -8.06 18.17
CA ASP A 95 -12.29 -7.32 19.04
C ASP A 95 -11.91 -5.84 19.01
N TRP A 96 -12.44 -5.14 18.01
CA TRP A 96 -12.09 -3.74 17.74
C TRP A 96 -12.53 -2.81 18.87
N THR A 97 -11.67 -1.85 19.20
CA THR A 97 -12.03 -0.72 20.05
C THR A 97 -13.07 0.17 19.36
N PRO A 98 -13.93 0.88 20.11
CA PRO A 98 -15.03 1.66 19.53
C PRO A 98 -14.63 2.78 18.55
N ASN A 99 -13.35 3.18 18.53
CA ASN A 99 -12.82 4.17 17.58
C ASN A 99 -12.57 3.58 16.18
N VAL A 100 -12.60 2.26 16.01
CA VAL A 100 -12.36 1.61 14.72
C VAL A 100 -13.69 1.27 14.05
N HIS A 101 -13.89 1.79 12.84
CA HIS A 101 -14.98 1.44 11.95
C HIS A 101 -14.45 0.62 10.78
N VAL A 102 -14.96 -0.59 10.61
CA VAL A 102 -14.66 -1.43 9.44
C VAL A 102 -15.87 -1.42 8.52
N PHE A 103 -15.68 -0.98 7.27
CA PHE A 103 -16.70 -1.16 6.25
C PHE A 103 -16.87 -2.65 5.94
N THR A 104 -18.11 -3.10 5.82
CA THR A 104 -18.43 -4.54 5.70
C THR A 104 -19.30 -4.89 4.50
N ASP A 105 -19.83 -3.88 3.82
CA ASP A 105 -20.75 -4.03 2.70
C ASP A 105 -20.00 -3.96 1.37
N GLY A 106 -20.47 -4.71 0.38
CA GLY A 106 -19.94 -4.70 -0.99
C GLY A 106 -20.31 -3.44 -1.79
N THR A 107 -21.06 -2.53 -1.18
CA THR A 107 -21.51 -1.26 -1.74
C THR A 107 -21.10 -0.10 -0.82
N LEU A 108 -21.04 1.11 -1.37
CA LEU A 108 -20.69 2.31 -0.62
C LEU A 108 -21.77 2.64 0.41
N THR A 109 -21.37 2.65 1.68
CA THR A 109 -22.22 2.95 2.84
C THR A 109 -21.73 4.21 3.55
N PRO A 110 -22.62 5.11 3.99
CA PRO A 110 -22.23 6.39 4.55
C PRO A 110 -21.92 6.30 6.05
N VAL A 111 -20.90 7.04 6.47
CA VAL A 111 -20.61 7.39 7.87
C VAL A 111 -20.36 8.90 7.96
N GLU A 112 -21.01 9.58 8.89
CA GLU A 112 -20.73 10.99 9.14
C GLU A 112 -19.42 11.15 9.93
N LEU A 113 -18.45 11.86 9.36
CA LEU A 113 -17.19 12.19 10.03
C LEU A 113 -17.33 13.46 10.89
N ALA A 114 -18.07 14.44 10.39
CA ALA A 114 -18.43 15.66 11.10
C ALA A 114 -19.73 16.21 10.51
N ASP A 115 -20.25 17.30 11.09
CA ASP A 115 -21.41 17.98 10.52
C ASP A 115 -21.13 18.42 9.07
N GLY A 116 -21.96 17.92 8.15
CA GLY A 116 -21.83 18.19 6.72
C GLY A 116 -20.66 17.50 6.00
N VAL A 117 -19.97 16.52 6.61
CA VAL A 117 -18.90 15.74 5.96
C VAL A 117 -19.17 14.25 6.10
N THR A 118 -19.46 13.59 4.98
CA THR A 118 -19.80 12.17 4.92
C THR A 118 -18.72 11.37 4.22
N LEU A 119 -18.31 10.26 4.83
CA LEU A 119 -17.42 9.25 4.24
C LEU A 119 -18.26 8.06 3.77
N TRP A 120 -18.19 7.78 2.47
CA TRP A 120 -18.80 6.63 1.82
C TRP A 120 -17.75 5.54 1.68
N GLY A 121 -17.89 4.45 2.42
CA GLY A 121 -16.93 3.36 2.39
C GLY A 121 -17.52 2.05 1.93
N ALA A 122 -16.70 1.25 1.26
CA ALA A 122 -17.06 -0.07 0.75
C ALA A 122 -15.96 -1.09 1.07
N ALA A 123 -16.36 -2.35 1.13
CA ALA A 123 -15.49 -3.48 1.34
C ALA A 123 -15.53 -4.42 0.14
N HIS A 124 -14.39 -4.98 -0.19
CA HIS A 124 -14.37 -6.27 -0.88
C HIS A 124 -14.94 -7.33 0.05
N VAL A 125 -15.97 -8.06 -0.39
CA VAL A 125 -16.69 -9.07 0.41
C VAL A 125 -16.50 -10.50 -0.11
N GLY A 126 -15.54 -10.69 -1.02
CA GLY A 126 -15.20 -11.98 -1.61
C GLY A 126 -13.84 -11.94 -2.27
N PRO A 127 -13.20 -13.10 -2.50
CA PRO A 127 -11.97 -13.16 -3.28
C PRO A 127 -12.26 -12.80 -4.74
N GLY A 128 -11.30 -12.19 -5.40
CA GLY A 128 -11.42 -11.81 -6.80
C GLY A 128 -10.63 -10.54 -7.13
N PRO A 129 -10.69 -10.10 -8.39
CA PRO A 129 -10.05 -8.84 -8.78
C PRO A 129 -10.68 -7.65 -8.06
N ALA A 130 -9.93 -6.55 -8.01
CA ALA A 130 -10.45 -5.25 -7.59
C ALA A 130 -11.77 -4.93 -8.31
N ARG A 131 -12.69 -4.30 -7.57
CA ARG A 131 -14.02 -3.92 -8.04
C ARG A 131 -14.04 -2.42 -8.25
N ASP A 132 -14.80 -1.99 -9.24
CA ASP A 132 -15.10 -0.59 -9.40
C ASP A 132 -16.32 -0.25 -8.53
N PHE A 133 -16.07 0.24 -7.32
CA PHE A 133 -17.14 0.65 -6.40
C PHE A 133 -17.79 1.97 -6.79
N LEU A 134 -17.12 2.75 -7.63
CA LEU A 134 -17.55 4.09 -8.02
C LEU A 134 -18.33 4.06 -9.34
N ASP A 135 -18.22 2.99 -10.12
CA ASP A 135 -19.07 2.77 -11.30
C ASP A 135 -20.57 2.78 -10.93
N GLY A 136 -21.30 3.68 -11.57
CA GLY A 136 -22.73 3.89 -11.32
C GLY A 136 -23.09 4.44 -9.93
N PHE A 137 -22.11 4.74 -9.07
CA PHE A 137 -22.37 5.37 -7.78
C PHE A 137 -22.72 6.84 -7.99
N ALA A 138 -23.80 7.29 -7.35
CA ALA A 138 -24.18 8.68 -7.33
C ALA A 138 -24.77 9.05 -5.98
N VAL A 139 -24.34 10.20 -5.46
CA VAL A 139 -24.92 10.81 -4.26
C VAL A 139 -25.49 12.18 -4.62
N ASN A 140 -26.71 12.44 -4.18
CA ASN A 140 -27.37 13.72 -4.35
C ASN A 140 -27.78 14.27 -2.98
N ARG A 141 -26.77 14.72 -2.22
CA ARG A 141 -26.94 15.36 -0.91
C ARG A 141 -26.01 16.56 -0.78
N GLY A 142 -26.42 17.53 0.02
CA GLY A 142 -25.54 18.63 0.39
C GLY A 142 -24.44 18.20 1.36
N GLY A 143 -23.46 19.09 1.55
CA GLY A 143 -22.24 18.81 2.32
C GLY A 143 -21.14 18.21 1.45
N VAL A 144 -20.02 17.88 2.09
CA VAL A 144 -18.86 17.25 1.45
C VAL A 144 -19.02 15.74 1.49
N ASN A 145 -18.91 15.09 0.34
CA ASN A 145 -19.03 13.66 0.16
C ASN A 145 -17.70 13.07 -0.29
N LEU A 146 -17.11 12.23 0.57
CA LEU A 146 -15.81 11.61 0.39
C LEU A 146 -16.01 10.11 0.17
N ALA A 147 -15.23 9.48 -0.71
CA ALA A 147 -15.21 8.03 -0.84
C ALA A 147 -13.96 7.42 -0.21
N LEU A 148 -14.09 6.22 0.37
CA LEU A 148 -12.98 5.37 0.81
C LEU A 148 -13.18 3.94 0.31
N CYS A 149 -12.40 3.52 -0.67
CA CYS A 149 -12.50 2.16 -1.20
C CYS A 149 -11.20 1.70 -1.87
N HIS A 150 -11.12 0.41 -2.17
CA HIS A 150 -9.95 -0.20 -2.78
C HIS A 150 -10.27 -0.64 -4.21
N GLY A 151 -9.78 0.11 -5.20
CA GLY A 151 -10.16 -0.11 -6.59
C GLY A 151 -9.70 1.00 -7.52
N THR A 152 -10.47 1.24 -8.56
CA THR A 152 -10.12 2.16 -9.63
C THR A 152 -10.57 3.59 -9.34
N ALA A 153 -9.83 4.56 -9.88
CA ALA A 153 -10.31 5.93 -9.93
C ALA A 153 -11.47 6.03 -10.92
N PRO A 154 -12.48 6.86 -10.62
CA PRO A 154 -13.57 7.09 -11.56
C PRO A 154 -13.05 7.96 -12.72
N GLU A 155 -13.58 7.72 -13.92
CA GLU A 155 -13.23 8.54 -15.09
C GLU A 155 -13.66 10.00 -14.93
N ASP A 156 -14.78 10.24 -14.23
CA ASP A 156 -15.28 11.58 -13.90
C ASP A 156 -16.02 11.60 -12.55
N VAL A 157 -15.36 12.15 -11.52
CA VAL A 157 -15.92 12.27 -10.17
C VAL A 157 -17.16 13.18 -10.14
N THR A 158 -17.25 14.19 -11.03
CA THR A 158 -18.33 15.18 -10.98
C THR A 158 -19.70 14.57 -11.27
N ILE A 159 -19.74 13.47 -12.00
CA ILE A 159 -20.98 12.73 -12.34
C ILE A 159 -21.53 12.00 -11.10
N THR A 160 -20.68 11.68 -10.13
CA THR A 160 -21.05 10.86 -8.95
C THR A 160 -21.54 11.69 -7.76
N GLY A 161 -21.38 13.02 -7.78
CA GLY A 161 -21.69 13.88 -6.63
C GLY A 161 -20.75 13.72 -5.44
N LEU A 162 -19.67 12.95 -5.60
CA LEU A 162 -18.53 12.94 -4.69
C LEU A 162 -17.66 14.18 -4.92
N ASP A 163 -17.03 14.65 -3.87
CA ASP A 163 -16.04 15.73 -3.94
C ASP A 163 -14.62 15.16 -4.09
N HIS A 164 -14.34 14.06 -3.40
CA HIS A 164 -13.02 13.42 -3.41
C HIS A 164 -13.07 11.92 -3.11
N ALA A 165 -12.21 11.13 -3.75
CA ALA A 165 -12.05 9.70 -3.51
C ALA A 165 -10.66 9.37 -2.93
N PHE A 166 -10.63 8.71 -1.78
CA PHE A 166 -9.44 8.12 -1.19
C PHE A 166 -9.37 6.64 -1.55
N LEU A 167 -8.32 6.25 -2.27
CA LEU A 167 -8.25 4.97 -2.97
C LEU A 167 -6.98 4.19 -2.61
N GLY A 168 -7.09 2.85 -2.59
CA GLY A 168 -5.94 1.92 -2.60
C GLY A 168 -5.85 1.17 -3.92
N HIS A 169 -5.12 0.04 -3.97
CA HIS A 169 -4.91 -0.87 -5.12
C HIS A 169 -3.68 -0.52 -5.97
N VAL A 170 -3.37 0.77 -6.08
CA VAL A 170 -2.26 1.26 -6.90
C VAL A 170 -1.08 1.60 -5.99
N HIS A 171 -0.04 0.76 -6.01
CA HIS A 171 1.19 0.94 -5.19
C HIS A 171 2.02 2.17 -5.57
N THR A 172 1.82 2.73 -6.76
CA THR A 172 2.49 3.97 -7.17
C THR A 172 1.64 5.15 -6.71
N PRO A 173 2.16 6.06 -5.87
CA PRO A 173 1.40 7.22 -5.41
C PRO A 173 0.94 8.07 -6.60
N GLU A 174 -0.33 8.48 -6.57
CA GLU A 174 -0.94 9.34 -7.59
C GLU A 174 -1.96 10.27 -6.93
N HIS A 175 -1.88 11.57 -7.21
CA HIS A 175 -2.77 12.57 -6.64
C HIS A 175 -3.36 13.43 -7.76
N ALA A 176 -4.68 13.42 -7.89
CA ALA A 176 -5.42 14.21 -8.85
C ALA A 176 -6.32 15.24 -8.17
N ALA A 177 -7.11 15.98 -8.95
CA ALA A 177 -8.08 16.93 -8.38
C ALA A 177 -9.07 16.20 -7.45
N HIS A 178 -9.61 15.08 -7.90
CA HIS A 178 -10.73 14.41 -7.26
C HIS A 178 -10.43 13.01 -6.69
N HIS A 179 -9.19 12.54 -6.77
CA HIS A 179 -8.77 11.32 -6.09
C HIS A 179 -7.35 11.40 -5.54
N THR A 180 -7.08 10.56 -4.55
CA THR A 180 -5.77 10.36 -3.94
C THR A 180 -5.51 8.86 -3.78
N PHE A 181 -4.50 8.35 -4.49
CA PHE A 181 -3.84 7.08 -4.21
C PHE A 181 -2.57 7.37 -3.38
N PRO A 182 -2.48 6.89 -2.13
CA PRO A 182 -1.28 7.08 -1.31
C PRO A 182 -0.12 6.18 -1.78
N GLY A 183 -0.42 5.11 -2.52
CA GLY A 183 0.51 4.01 -2.75
C GLY A 183 0.78 3.21 -1.47
N ASN A 184 1.66 2.22 -1.59
CA ASN A 184 2.11 1.48 -0.42
C ASN A 184 3.10 2.32 0.40
N PRO A 185 2.92 2.42 1.73
CA PRO A 185 3.74 3.28 2.58
C PRO A 185 5.16 2.73 2.83
N ASP A 186 5.35 1.41 2.69
CA ASP A 186 6.64 0.73 2.80
C ASP A 186 6.88 -0.13 1.54
N PRO A 187 8.01 0.03 0.82
CA PRO A 187 8.28 -0.69 -0.43
C PRO A 187 8.24 -2.22 -0.28
N LEU A 188 7.27 -2.91 -0.85
CA LEU A 188 7.18 -4.37 -0.86
C LEU A 188 8.20 -5.00 -1.81
N THR A 189 8.54 -4.32 -2.90
CA THR A 189 9.54 -4.78 -3.88
C THR A 189 10.67 -3.77 -4.10
N PRO A 190 11.87 -4.19 -4.55
CA PRO A 190 12.97 -3.27 -4.82
C PRO A 190 12.69 -2.20 -5.89
N GLY A 191 11.69 -2.43 -6.76
CA GLY A 191 11.30 -1.47 -7.81
C GLY A 191 10.42 -0.32 -7.30
N GLU A 192 9.86 -0.44 -6.11
CA GLU A 192 8.97 0.55 -5.49
C GLU A 192 9.81 1.68 -4.86
N THR A 193 10.30 2.56 -5.72
CA THR A 193 11.16 3.71 -5.35
C THR A 193 10.38 5.03 -5.34
N GLY A 194 11.04 6.14 -4.96
CA GLY A 194 10.44 7.48 -4.95
C GLY A 194 9.71 7.85 -3.65
N ASP A 195 9.12 9.04 -3.65
CA ASP A 195 8.39 9.60 -2.52
C ASP A 195 7.06 8.85 -2.35
N ARG A 196 6.88 8.23 -1.18
CA ARG A 196 5.71 7.41 -0.80
C ARG A 196 5.58 7.39 0.71
N GLY A 197 4.40 7.06 1.21
CA GLY A 197 4.14 7.02 2.64
C GLY A 197 2.68 7.25 2.97
N ALA A 198 2.41 7.75 4.17
CA ALA A 198 1.08 8.21 4.54
C ALA A 198 0.84 9.63 4.02
N VAL A 199 -0.40 9.94 3.66
CA VAL A 199 -0.77 11.23 3.08
C VAL A 199 -1.70 11.97 4.03
N LEU A 200 -1.24 13.08 4.59
CA LEU A 200 -2.08 13.98 5.38
C LEU A 200 -2.92 14.83 4.43
N CYS A 201 -4.21 14.54 4.36
CA CYS A 201 -5.18 15.19 3.52
C CYS A 201 -5.95 16.25 4.33
N THR A 202 -5.89 17.51 3.93
CA THR A 202 -6.78 18.55 4.46
C THR A 202 -7.94 18.75 3.50
N VAL A 203 -9.13 18.35 3.94
CA VAL A 203 -10.41 18.55 3.25
C VAL A 203 -10.96 19.93 3.60
N HIS A 204 -11.23 20.73 2.57
CA HIS A 204 -11.78 22.08 2.65
C HIS A 204 -13.31 22.06 2.57
N GLU A 205 -13.95 23.19 2.92
CA GLU A 205 -15.42 23.31 2.95
C GLU A 205 -16.08 23.14 1.57
N ASP A 206 -15.33 23.39 0.50
CA ASP A 206 -15.76 23.22 -0.89
C ASP A 206 -15.50 21.80 -1.43
N GLY A 207 -15.08 20.87 -0.57
CA GLY A 207 -14.79 19.48 -0.94
C GLY A 207 -13.42 19.26 -1.58
N THR A 208 -12.66 20.31 -1.87
CA THR A 208 -11.29 20.17 -2.39
C THR A 208 -10.33 19.64 -1.32
N VAL A 209 -9.23 19.01 -1.75
CA VAL A 209 -8.26 18.39 -0.85
C VAL A 209 -6.84 18.85 -1.16
N SER A 210 -6.16 19.40 -0.14
CA SER A 210 -4.70 19.61 -0.18
C SER A 210 -3.98 18.48 0.55
N ARG A 211 -2.79 18.08 0.07
CA ARG A 211 -2.07 16.90 0.55
C ARG A 211 -0.63 17.22 0.95
N GLU A 212 -0.14 16.52 1.95
CA GLU A 212 1.26 16.47 2.34
C GLU A 212 1.66 14.99 2.56
N VAL A 213 2.76 14.56 1.94
CA VAL A 213 3.23 13.16 1.99
C VAL A 213 4.29 13.03 3.06
N PHE A 214 4.13 12.03 3.93
CA PHE A 214 5.04 11.74 5.03
C PHE A 214 5.66 10.36 4.85
N ASP A 215 7.00 10.32 4.80
CA ASP A 215 7.72 9.06 4.86
C ASP A 215 7.55 8.40 6.23
N VAL A 216 6.91 7.24 6.22
CA VAL A 216 6.68 6.40 7.40
C VAL A 216 7.37 5.04 7.28
N SER A 217 8.07 4.76 6.18
CA SER A 217 8.65 3.44 5.92
C SER A 217 9.71 3.08 6.96
N ALA A 218 9.45 2.02 7.72
CA ALA A 218 10.43 1.48 8.65
C ALA A 218 11.50 0.67 7.94
N SER A 219 11.20 0.11 6.77
CA SER A 219 12.21 -0.61 6.02
C SER A 219 13.32 0.32 5.51
N ARG A 220 13.12 1.64 5.36
CA ARG A 220 14.21 2.60 5.07
C ARG A 220 15.33 2.63 6.09
N ALA A 221 15.04 2.26 7.34
CA ALA A 221 16.07 2.10 8.36
C ALA A 221 16.75 0.72 8.31
N LEU A 222 16.10 -0.26 7.68
CA LEU A 222 16.74 -1.51 7.31
C LEU A 222 17.57 -1.16 6.08
N ASP A 223 18.84 -0.81 6.28
CA ASP A 223 19.81 -0.64 5.20
C ASP A 223 19.60 -1.79 4.21
N TRP A 224 18.90 -1.51 3.12
CA TRP A 224 18.75 -2.48 2.05
C TRP A 224 20.12 -2.49 1.44
N GLY A 225 20.96 -3.37 2.01
CA GLY A 225 22.04 -3.97 1.28
C GLY A 225 21.44 -4.52 0.00
N LEU A 226 21.36 -3.68 -1.04
CA LEU A 226 22.03 -4.02 -2.27
C LEU A 226 23.37 -4.55 -1.78
N PRO A 227 23.66 -5.85 -1.94
CA PRO A 227 24.81 -6.42 -1.29
C PRO A 227 26.04 -5.57 -1.66
N GLU A 228 26.58 -4.84 -0.67
CA GLU A 228 27.82 -4.06 -0.85
C GLU A 228 28.99 -5.02 -1.06
N GLU A 229 28.84 -6.26 -0.57
CA GLU A 229 29.63 -7.37 -1.04
C GLU A 229 29.20 -7.68 -2.48
N PRO A 230 30.05 -7.45 -3.49
CA PRO A 230 29.77 -7.98 -4.82
C PRO A 230 29.48 -9.46 -4.62
N PHE A 231 28.28 -9.91 -5.01
CA PHE A 231 28.01 -11.34 -5.15
C PHE A 231 29.25 -11.91 -5.84
N PRO A 232 29.99 -12.87 -5.25
CA PRO A 232 31.25 -13.29 -5.80
C PRO A 232 30.96 -13.65 -7.24
N LEU A 233 31.39 -12.77 -8.15
CA LEU A 233 30.96 -12.89 -9.54
C LEU A 233 31.57 -14.22 -9.94
N PRO A 234 30.76 -15.23 -10.28
CA PRO A 234 31.31 -16.47 -10.78
C PRO A 234 32.19 -16.10 -11.95
N ASP A 235 33.34 -16.76 -12.10
CA ASP A 235 34.35 -16.41 -13.09
C ASP A 235 33.70 -16.13 -14.45
N LEU A 236 33.55 -14.83 -14.76
CA LEU A 236 32.71 -14.37 -15.86
C LEU A 236 33.35 -14.74 -17.19
N ASP A 237 34.68 -14.88 -17.22
CA ASP A 237 35.42 -15.32 -18.39
C ASP A 237 35.13 -16.80 -18.68
N ASN A 238 35.09 -17.64 -17.63
CA ASN A 238 34.69 -19.03 -17.77
C ASN A 238 33.22 -19.18 -18.19
N LEU A 239 32.31 -18.41 -17.59
CA LEU A 239 30.89 -18.42 -17.96
C LEU A 239 30.65 -17.91 -19.38
N ALA A 240 31.33 -16.85 -19.79
CA ALA A 240 31.24 -16.31 -21.15
C ALA A 240 31.81 -17.28 -22.20
N ALA A 241 32.65 -18.24 -21.81
CA ALA A 241 33.14 -19.29 -22.70
C ALA A 241 32.12 -20.45 -22.89
N GLU A 242 31.14 -20.57 -22.00
CA GLU A 242 30.13 -21.62 -22.10
C GLU A 242 29.19 -21.41 -23.31
N ARG A 243 28.86 -22.51 -24.00
CA ARG A 243 27.83 -22.55 -25.05
C ARG A 243 26.44 -22.80 -24.47
N THR A 244 26.10 -22.08 -23.41
CA THR A 244 24.84 -22.16 -22.66
C THR A 244 24.05 -20.85 -22.79
N VAL A 245 22.76 -20.87 -22.41
CA VAL A 245 21.93 -19.64 -22.33
C VAL A 245 22.54 -18.66 -21.34
N ARG A 246 23.07 -19.17 -20.22
CA ARG A 246 23.80 -18.40 -19.21
C ARG A 246 25.05 -17.76 -19.79
N GLY A 247 25.85 -18.51 -20.53
CA GLY A 247 27.05 -17.96 -21.18
C GLY A 247 26.75 -16.93 -22.26
N GLN A 248 25.66 -17.09 -23.03
CA GLN A 248 25.21 -16.07 -24.00
C GLN A 248 24.76 -14.79 -23.30
N PHE A 249 23.99 -14.90 -22.22
CA PHE A 249 23.55 -13.76 -21.43
C PHE A 249 24.73 -12.94 -20.89
N VAL A 250 25.78 -13.59 -20.35
CA VAL A 250 26.98 -12.89 -19.88
C VAL A 250 27.67 -12.13 -21.01
N ARG A 251 27.83 -12.74 -22.20
CA ARG A 251 28.44 -12.08 -23.36
C ARG A 251 27.66 -10.84 -23.79
N ASP A 252 26.33 -10.93 -23.83
CA ASP A 252 25.47 -9.84 -24.27
C ASP A 252 25.56 -8.65 -23.30
N VAL A 253 25.55 -8.90 -21.99
CA VAL A 253 25.64 -7.86 -20.96
C VAL A 253 27.03 -7.23 -20.87
N LEU A 254 28.09 -8.01 -21.11
CA LEU A 254 29.46 -7.48 -21.17
C LEU A 254 29.72 -6.63 -22.42
N ALA A 255 29.06 -6.95 -23.54
CA ALA A 255 29.16 -6.21 -24.80
C ALA A 255 28.31 -4.92 -24.83
N ASP A 256 27.41 -4.74 -23.86
CA ASP A 256 26.56 -3.55 -23.78
C ASP A 256 27.33 -2.34 -23.21
N GLU A 257 27.67 -1.41 -24.10
CA GLU A 257 28.35 -0.16 -23.78
C GLU A 257 27.45 0.88 -23.11
N SER A 258 26.11 0.70 -23.15
CA SER A 258 25.16 1.60 -22.49
C SER A 258 25.08 1.40 -20.98
N LEU A 259 25.61 0.28 -20.46
CA LEU A 259 25.63 -0.04 -19.04
C LEU A 259 26.91 0.46 -18.38
N ASP A 260 26.78 1.30 -17.37
CA ASP A 260 27.90 1.61 -16.47
C ASP A 260 28.31 0.37 -15.64
N THR A 261 29.49 0.42 -15.03
CA THR A 261 30.05 -0.72 -14.28
C THR A 261 29.14 -1.22 -13.16
N ALA A 262 28.45 -0.30 -12.46
CA ALA A 262 27.58 -0.67 -11.35
C ALA A 262 26.28 -1.32 -11.86
N MET A 263 25.69 -0.77 -12.92
CA MET A 263 24.50 -1.30 -13.56
C MET A 263 24.78 -2.65 -14.22
N ARG A 264 25.92 -2.80 -14.89
CA ARG A 264 26.37 -4.05 -15.50
C ARG A 264 26.50 -5.15 -14.45
N GLY A 265 27.08 -4.85 -13.29
CA GLY A 265 27.15 -5.77 -12.15
C GLY A 265 25.77 -6.22 -11.66
N ARG A 266 24.81 -5.28 -11.56
CA ARG A 266 23.42 -5.57 -11.16
C ARG A 266 22.70 -6.47 -12.17
N VAL A 267 22.81 -6.17 -13.46
CA VAL A 267 22.18 -6.95 -14.53
C VAL A 267 22.72 -8.38 -14.54
N LEU A 268 24.05 -8.54 -14.45
CA LEU A 268 24.69 -9.86 -14.37
C LEU A 268 24.21 -10.64 -13.14
N ALA A 269 24.23 -10.03 -11.95
CA ALA A 269 23.83 -10.71 -10.72
C ALA A 269 22.36 -11.18 -10.74
N THR A 270 21.44 -10.31 -11.17
CA THR A 270 20.00 -10.61 -11.21
C THR A 270 19.68 -11.64 -12.29
N GLY A 271 20.21 -11.46 -13.51
CA GLY A 271 19.92 -12.36 -14.62
C GLY A 271 20.52 -13.75 -14.45
N LEU A 272 21.72 -13.86 -13.85
CA LEU A 272 22.32 -15.16 -13.56
C LEU A 272 21.52 -15.94 -12.50
N ARG A 273 21.00 -15.28 -11.45
CA ARG A 273 20.12 -15.92 -10.46
C ARG A 273 18.83 -16.44 -11.08
N ALA A 274 18.19 -15.64 -11.92
CA ALA A 274 16.97 -16.05 -12.62
C ALA A 274 17.15 -17.27 -13.54
N LEU A 275 18.39 -17.50 -14.00
CA LEU A 275 18.76 -18.65 -14.83
C LEU A 275 19.20 -19.88 -14.03
N GLU A 276 19.49 -19.74 -12.73
CA GLU A 276 19.82 -20.86 -11.82
C GLU A 276 18.57 -21.49 -11.17
N GLU A 277 17.45 -20.76 -11.11
CA GLU A 277 16.16 -21.23 -10.55
C GLU A 277 15.29 -22.02 -11.57
N ARG A 278 15.88 -22.52 -12.66
CA ARG A 278 15.23 -23.32 -13.71
C ARG A 278 15.92 -24.67 -13.91
#